data_AF-A0A960LBE3-F1
#
_entry.id   AF-A0A960LBE3-F1
#
_cell.length_a   1.000
_cell.length_b   1.000
_cell.length_c   1.000
_cell.angle_alpha   90.00
_cell.angle_beta   90.00
_cell.angle_gamma   90.00
#
_symmetry.space_group_name_H-M   'P 1'
#
loop_
_entity.id
_entity.type
_entity.pdbx_description
1 polymer ?
#
loop_
_entity_poly.entity_id
_entity_poly.type
_entity_poly.pdbx_seq_one_letter_code
_entity_poly.pdbx_strand_id
1 'polypeptide(L)'
;MSKPGSETVYSVHPAVAYSRTIVENLPATTGRSMEEWVALIEAEGPVGKSERRDWLKKEHGLGGTKATMIATWSVGEGEEDIDPQAYLAAAPGMVEALYEGPKAALRPIHDALLAMALELGDVRVCPCTTIVPLYRAHVFAQIKPATRKRVDLGLALKGVREEIPPRVLATGGLEKGDRITHRIPIETLAEIDDEVRHWLRVAYDLDG
;
A
#
# COMPACT_ATOMS: atom_id res chain seq x y z
N MET A 1 4.74 24.67 26.36
CA MET A 1 5.30 24.91 25.02
C MET A 1 4.92 23.71 24.16
N SER A 2 3.86 23.85 23.36
CA SER A 2 3.37 22.76 22.51
C SER A 2 4.31 22.60 21.32
N LYS A 3 4.77 21.38 21.05
CA LYS A 3 5.47 21.04 19.80
C LYS A 3 4.55 21.34 18.61
N PRO A 4 5.02 21.99 17.53
CA PRO A 4 4.26 22.04 16.30
C PRO A 4 4.16 20.60 15.77
N GLY A 5 2.94 20.07 15.68
CA GLY A 5 2.71 18.81 14.98
C GLY A 5 3.03 19.02 13.52
N SER A 6 4.08 18.37 13.00
CA SER A 6 4.27 18.29 11.57
C SER A 6 3.10 17.50 11.00
N GLU A 7 2.22 18.14 10.25
CA GLU A 7 1.30 17.41 9.38
C GLU A 7 2.15 16.49 8.50
N THR A 8 1.94 15.19 8.65
CA THR A 8 2.60 14.17 7.85
C THR A 8 2.15 14.32 6.39
N VAL A 9 3.06 14.11 5.44
CA VAL A 9 2.74 14.07 4.00
C VAL A 9 1.87 12.86 3.64
N TYR A 10 1.75 11.91 4.56
CA TYR A 10 1.00 10.67 4.36
C TYR A 10 -0.48 10.84 4.65
N SER A 11 -1.28 10.12 3.86
CA SER A 11 -2.72 10.00 3.97
C SER A 11 -3.09 8.56 4.29
N VAL A 12 -4.23 8.37 4.95
CA VAL A 12 -4.72 7.03 5.32
C VAL A 12 -5.01 6.20 4.08
N HIS A 13 -4.44 4.99 4.02
CA HIS A 13 -4.69 4.09 2.90
C HIS A 13 -6.17 3.66 2.85
N PRO A 14 -6.84 3.67 1.68
CA PRO A 14 -8.25 3.28 1.57
C PRO A 14 -8.59 1.89 2.13
N ALA A 15 -7.61 0.98 2.11
CA ALA A 15 -7.77 -0.37 2.68
C ALA A 15 -8.03 -0.34 4.19
N VAL A 16 -7.62 0.69 4.94
CA VAL A 16 -7.88 0.79 6.39
C VAL A 16 -9.38 0.82 6.67
N ALA A 17 -10.14 1.61 5.90
CA ALA A 17 -11.59 1.66 6.02
C ALA A 17 -12.27 0.33 5.63
N TYR A 18 -11.74 -0.34 4.60
CA TYR A 18 -12.22 -1.65 4.17
C TYR A 18 -11.98 -2.73 5.25
N SER A 19 -10.77 -2.81 5.79
CA SER A 19 -10.40 -3.72 6.88
C SER A 19 -11.25 -3.47 8.13
N ARG A 20 -11.44 -2.20 8.51
CA ARG A 20 -12.33 -1.83 9.61
C ARG A 20 -13.75 -2.37 9.41
N THR A 21 -14.30 -2.20 8.22
CA THR A 21 -15.64 -2.73 7.87
C THR A 21 -15.69 -4.26 8.01
N ILE A 22 -14.62 -4.99 7.69
CA ILE A 22 -14.56 -6.45 7.88
C ILE A 22 -14.64 -6.81 9.36
N VAL A 23 -13.88 -6.08 10.20
CA VAL A 23 -13.82 -6.31 11.66
C VAL A 23 -15.16 -6.02 12.32
N GLU A 24 -15.77 -4.88 12.01
CA GLU A 24 -17.09 -4.49 12.52
C GLU A 24 -18.17 -5.53 12.18
N ASN A 25 -18.05 -6.19 11.03
CA ASN A 25 -18.98 -7.22 10.59
C ASN A 25 -18.62 -8.65 11.05
N LEU A 26 -17.55 -8.87 11.80
CA LEU A 26 -17.19 -10.20 12.30
C LEU A 26 -18.31 -10.86 13.11
N PRO A 27 -18.94 -10.21 14.11
CA PRO A 27 -20.02 -10.83 14.87
C PRO A 27 -21.16 -11.35 13.99
N ALA A 28 -21.59 -10.53 13.02
CA ALA A 28 -22.68 -10.89 12.11
C ALA A 28 -22.32 -12.00 11.12
N THR A 29 -21.05 -12.11 10.73
CA THR A 29 -20.61 -13.03 9.67
C THR A 29 -19.94 -14.31 10.19
N THR A 30 -19.49 -14.31 11.44
CA THR A 30 -18.77 -15.44 12.04
C THR A 30 -19.29 -15.84 13.43
N GLY A 31 -20.25 -15.08 13.99
CA GLY A 31 -20.82 -15.34 15.32
C GLY A 31 -19.93 -14.93 16.50
N ARG A 32 -18.81 -14.25 16.24
CA ARG A 32 -17.82 -13.81 17.26
C ARG A 32 -17.20 -12.49 16.86
N SER A 33 -16.95 -11.63 17.84
CA SER A 33 -16.11 -10.43 17.74
C SER A 33 -14.63 -10.78 17.57
N MET A 34 -13.80 -9.77 17.27
CA MET A 34 -12.36 -9.95 17.15
C MET A 34 -11.77 -10.46 18.48
N GLU A 35 -12.19 -9.86 19.59
CA GLU A 35 -11.73 -10.17 20.94
C GLU A 35 -12.11 -11.59 21.35
N GLU A 36 -13.33 -12.05 21.02
CA GLU A 36 -13.77 -13.42 21.28
C GLU A 36 -13.00 -14.45 20.44
N TRP A 37 -12.61 -14.10 19.21
CA TRP A 37 -11.74 -14.95 18.40
C TRP A 37 -10.33 -15.04 18.96
N VAL A 38 -9.77 -13.92 19.40
CA VAL A 38 -8.45 -13.89 20.04
C VAL A 38 -8.45 -14.73 21.32
N ALA A 39 -9.46 -14.58 22.18
CA ALA A 39 -9.60 -15.39 23.39
C ALA A 39 -9.73 -16.90 23.08
N LEU A 40 -10.44 -17.27 22.02
CA LEU A 40 -10.53 -18.67 21.59
C LEU A 40 -9.18 -19.21 21.12
N ILE A 41 -8.42 -18.41 20.36
CA ILE A 41 -7.07 -18.77 19.90
C ILE A 41 -6.11 -18.95 21.08
N GLU A 42 -6.21 -18.12 22.10
CA GLU A 42 -5.38 -18.24 23.30
C GLU A 42 -5.71 -19.51 24.10
N ALA A 43 -6.98 -19.92 24.12
CA ALA A 43 -7.43 -21.10 24.85
C ALA A 43 -7.14 -22.43 24.11
N GLU A 44 -7.37 -22.46 22.79
CA GLU A 44 -7.44 -23.70 22.01
C GLU A 44 -6.55 -23.69 20.77
N GLY A 45 -6.07 -22.50 20.38
CA GLY A 45 -5.33 -22.30 19.15
C GLY A 45 -3.87 -22.76 19.22
N PRO A 46 -3.25 -23.03 18.06
CA PRO A 46 -1.83 -23.34 17.99
C PRO A 46 -0.96 -22.10 18.30
N VAL A 47 0.33 -22.33 18.54
CA VAL A 47 1.27 -21.27 18.95
C VAL A 47 1.61 -20.34 17.77
N GLY A 48 1.85 -20.89 16.58
CA GLY A 48 2.32 -20.10 15.44
C GLY A 48 1.22 -19.29 14.77
N LYS A 49 1.48 -18.03 14.41
CA LYS A 49 0.56 -17.15 13.64
C LYS A 49 0.03 -17.83 12.37
N SER A 50 0.91 -18.47 11.59
CA SER A 50 0.50 -19.19 10.37
C SER A 50 -0.38 -20.40 10.69
N GLU A 51 -0.07 -21.13 11.75
CA GLU A 51 -0.84 -22.29 12.20
C GLU A 51 -2.23 -21.84 12.69
N ARG A 52 -2.32 -20.71 13.41
CA ARG A 52 -3.59 -20.13 13.87
C ARG A 52 -4.49 -19.80 12.69
N ARG A 53 -3.96 -19.15 11.66
CA ARG A 53 -4.71 -18.88 10.41
C ARG A 53 -5.23 -20.17 9.78
N ASP A 54 -4.39 -21.19 9.67
CA ASP A 54 -4.78 -22.44 9.00
C ASP A 54 -5.78 -23.25 9.85
N TRP A 55 -5.66 -23.21 11.18
CA TRP A 55 -6.60 -23.76 12.14
C TRP A 55 -7.96 -23.06 12.07
N LEU A 56 -8.00 -21.72 12.05
CA LEU A 56 -9.23 -20.93 11.86
C LEU A 56 -9.96 -21.28 10.55
N LYS A 57 -9.21 -21.55 9.48
CA LYS A 57 -9.79 -21.97 8.19
C LYS A 57 -10.35 -23.39 8.25
N LYS A 58 -9.61 -24.33 8.84
CA LYS A 58 -9.94 -25.77 8.84
C LYS A 58 -11.01 -26.11 9.86
N GLU A 59 -10.83 -25.68 11.10
CA GLU A 59 -11.68 -26.06 12.23
C GLU A 59 -12.89 -25.13 12.39
N HIS A 60 -12.77 -23.86 11.98
CA HIS A 60 -13.83 -22.86 12.13
C HIS A 60 -14.44 -22.38 10.80
N GLY A 61 -14.00 -22.95 9.68
CA GLY A 61 -14.57 -22.65 8.36
C GLY A 61 -14.41 -21.19 7.91
N LEU A 62 -13.49 -20.44 8.50
CA LEU A 62 -13.32 -19.02 8.19
C LEU A 62 -12.70 -18.81 6.80
N GLY A 63 -13.22 -17.80 6.09
CA GLY A 63 -12.62 -17.33 4.85
C GLY A 63 -11.21 -16.76 5.06
N GLY A 64 -10.37 -16.84 4.02
CA GLY A 64 -8.93 -16.53 4.10
C GLY A 64 -8.61 -15.13 4.66
N THR A 65 -9.37 -14.10 4.27
CA THR A 65 -9.18 -12.73 4.77
C THR A 65 -9.44 -12.65 6.27
N LYS A 66 -10.60 -13.11 6.75
CA LYS A 66 -10.98 -13.06 8.16
C LYS A 66 -10.01 -13.86 9.02
N ALA A 67 -9.67 -15.09 8.59
CA ALA A 67 -8.70 -15.94 9.29
C ALA A 67 -7.32 -15.28 9.41
N THR A 68 -6.87 -14.57 8.36
CA THR A 68 -5.57 -13.87 8.37
C THR A 68 -5.59 -12.66 9.31
N MET A 69 -6.66 -11.87 9.28
CA MET A 69 -6.81 -10.69 10.16
C MET A 69 -6.85 -11.11 11.63
N ILE A 70 -7.69 -12.09 11.96
CA ILE A 70 -7.80 -12.62 13.33
C ILE A 70 -6.46 -13.19 13.81
N ALA A 71 -5.77 -14.00 12.99
CA ALA A 71 -4.48 -14.57 13.38
C ALA A 71 -3.40 -13.49 13.59
N THR A 72 -3.42 -12.43 12.78
CA THR A 72 -2.50 -11.28 12.93
C THR A 72 -2.77 -10.52 14.22
N TRP A 73 -4.04 -10.23 14.50
CA TRP A 73 -4.42 -9.57 15.75
C TRP A 73 -4.09 -10.41 16.99
N SER A 74 -4.25 -11.73 16.92
CA SER A 74 -3.96 -12.64 18.04
C SER A 74 -2.49 -12.64 18.51
N VAL A 75 -1.59 -12.02 17.75
CA VAL A 75 -0.17 -11.85 18.13
C VAL A 75 0.21 -10.38 18.36
N GLY A 76 -0.78 -9.49 18.49
CA GLY A 76 -0.58 -8.06 18.77
C GLY A 76 -0.17 -7.23 17.54
N GLU A 77 -0.44 -7.71 16.32
CA GLU A 77 -0.16 -7.00 15.08
C GLU A 77 -1.46 -6.58 14.36
N GLY A 78 -1.39 -5.62 13.43
CA GLY A 78 -2.50 -5.29 12.53
C GLY A 78 -3.43 -4.18 13.02
N GLU A 79 -3.07 -3.48 14.10
CA GLU A 79 -3.79 -2.28 14.54
C GLU A 79 -3.71 -1.18 13.46
N GLU A 80 -2.55 -1.03 12.82
CA GLU A 80 -2.33 -0.13 11.70
C GLU A 80 -3.16 -0.47 10.45
N ASP A 81 -3.68 -1.69 10.34
CA ASP A 81 -4.53 -2.10 9.23
C ASP A 81 -5.98 -1.64 9.39
N ILE A 82 -6.41 -1.20 10.58
CA ILE A 82 -7.81 -0.86 10.89
C ILE A 82 -7.99 0.49 11.58
N ASP A 83 -6.93 1.04 12.19
CA ASP A 83 -6.94 2.33 12.84
C ASP A 83 -6.17 3.40 12.02
N PRO A 84 -6.85 4.46 11.57
CA PRO A 84 -6.23 5.56 10.83
C PRO A 84 -5.07 6.24 11.56
N GLN A 85 -5.14 6.39 12.89
CA GLN A 85 -4.09 7.08 13.64
C GLN A 85 -2.87 6.17 13.80
N ALA A 86 -3.08 4.88 14.10
CA ALA A 86 -2.02 3.88 14.12
C ALA A 86 -1.34 3.76 12.74
N TYR A 87 -2.13 3.74 11.67
CA TYR A 87 -1.61 3.76 10.29
C TYR A 87 -0.72 4.98 10.03
N LEU A 88 -1.19 6.18 10.34
CA LEU A 88 -0.43 7.41 10.10
C LEU A 88 0.83 7.49 10.97
N ALA A 89 0.80 6.96 12.19
CA ALA A 89 1.98 6.85 13.04
C ALA A 89 3.02 5.87 12.49
N ALA A 90 2.59 4.77 11.85
CA ALA A 90 3.46 3.76 11.26
C ALA A 90 3.98 4.14 9.86
N ALA A 91 3.24 4.95 9.10
CA ALA A 91 3.54 5.27 7.69
C ALA A 91 4.98 5.78 7.42
N PRO A 92 5.59 6.67 8.25
CA PRO A 92 6.99 7.05 8.06
C PRO A 92 7.95 5.86 8.17
N GLY A 93 7.75 4.98 9.16
CA GLY A 93 8.55 3.78 9.35
C GLY A 93 8.41 2.78 8.19
N MET A 94 7.22 2.69 7.58
CA MET A 94 7.03 1.88 6.37
C MET A 94 7.91 2.38 5.22
N VAL A 95 7.99 3.70 5.01
CA VAL A 95 8.84 4.28 3.97
C VAL A 95 10.31 4.12 4.29
N GLU A 96 10.74 4.32 5.54
CA GLU A 96 12.14 4.05 5.92
C GLU A 96 12.53 2.59 5.62
N ALA A 97 11.71 1.63 6.03
CA ALA A 97 11.95 0.20 5.80
C ALA A 97 12.06 -0.18 4.31
N LEU A 98 11.34 0.51 3.41
CA LEU A 98 11.44 0.29 1.96
C LEU A 98 12.84 0.56 1.41
N TYR A 99 13.57 1.47 2.05
CA TYR A 99 14.88 1.97 1.62
C TYR A 99 16.00 1.60 2.58
N GLU A 100 15.79 0.65 3.50
CA GLU A 100 16.86 0.15 4.36
C GLU A 100 17.89 -0.69 3.59
N GLY A 101 19.10 -0.76 4.16
CA GLY A 101 20.19 -1.62 3.69
C GLY A 101 20.54 -1.42 2.21
N PRO A 102 20.46 -2.46 1.37
CA PRO A 102 20.94 -2.40 -0.02
C PRO A 102 20.09 -1.49 -0.93
N LYS A 103 18.97 -0.95 -0.46
CA LYS A 103 18.10 -0.03 -1.20
C LYS A 103 18.25 1.43 -0.78
N ALA A 104 19.12 1.74 0.19
CA ALA A 104 19.30 3.11 0.71
C ALA A 104 19.61 4.14 -0.37
N ALA A 105 20.41 3.76 -1.38
CA ALA A 105 20.75 4.64 -2.51
C ALA A 105 19.54 5.03 -3.38
N LEU A 106 18.40 4.35 -3.25
CA LEU A 106 17.18 4.65 -4.01
C LEU A 106 16.27 5.68 -3.32
N ARG A 107 16.54 6.03 -2.06
CA ARG A 107 15.72 7.01 -1.32
C ARG A 107 15.63 8.37 -2.03
N PRO A 108 16.72 8.95 -2.57
CA PRO A 108 16.61 10.21 -3.31
C PRO A 108 15.69 10.14 -4.53
N ILE A 109 15.64 9.00 -5.23
CA ILE A 109 14.75 8.80 -6.39
C ILE A 109 13.29 8.82 -5.93
N HIS A 110 12.99 8.14 -4.83
CA HIS A 110 11.66 8.17 -4.21
C HIS A 110 11.23 9.59 -3.87
N ASP A 111 12.09 10.33 -3.16
CA ASP A 111 11.75 11.67 -2.67
C ASP A 111 11.51 12.64 -3.84
N ALA A 112 12.29 12.53 -4.91
CA ALA A 112 12.10 13.32 -6.13
C ALA A 112 10.78 12.99 -6.86
N LEU A 113 10.42 11.70 -6.98
CA LEU A 113 9.15 11.27 -7.57
C LEU A 113 7.96 11.70 -6.72
N LEU A 114 8.09 11.60 -5.40
CA LEU A 114 7.06 11.99 -4.45
C LEU A 114 6.80 13.50 -4.52
N ALA A 115 7.86 14.31 -4.51
CA ALA A 115 7.74 15.76 -4.66
C ALA A 115 7.05 16.14 -5.98
N MET A 116 7.46 15.52 -7.10
CA MET A 116 6.83 15.73 -8.40
C MET A 116 5.34 15.35 -8.40
N ALA A 117 4.95 14.28 -7.73
CA ALA A 117 3.55 13.88 -7.63
C ALA A 117 2.72 14.88 -6.82
N LEU A 118 3.27 15.39 -5.71
CA LEU A 118 2.60 16.36 -4.85
C LEU A 118 2.37 17.72 -5.55
N GLU A 119 3.19 18.07 -6.55
CA GLU A 119 2.98 19.26 -7.39
C GLU A 119 1.72 19.17 -8.29
N LEU A 120 1.10 17.98 -8.43
CA LEU A 120 -0.04 17.79 -9.32
C LEU A 120 -1.37 18.33 -8.75
N GLY A 121 -1.48 18.47 -7.43
CA GLY A 121 -2.68 18.94 -6.74
C GLY A 121 -3.16 17.95 -5.66
N ASP A 122 -4.42 17.52 -5.75
CA ASP A 122 -5.04 16.59 -4.80
C ASP A 122 -4.44 15.18 -4.93
N VAL A 123 -3.38 14.92 -4.16
CA VAL A 123 -2.66 13.64 -4.11
C VAL A 123 -2.57 13.15 -2.67
N ARG A 124 -3.06 11.93 -2.45
CA ARG A 124 -2.96 11.20 -1.19
C ARG A 124 -1.84 10.17 -1.29
N VAL A 125 -0.83 10.31 -0.45
CA VAL A 125 0.34 9.42 -0.39
C VAL A 125 0.07 8.36 0.67
N CYS A 126 -0.09 7.10 0.28
CA CYS A 126 -0.54 6.06 1.21
C CYS A 126 0.47 4.91 1.27
N PRO A 127 1.57 5.02 2.05
CA PRO A 127 2.61 4.00 2.13
C PRO A 127 2.10 2.59 2.48
N CYS A 128 2.74 1.59 1.90
CA CYS A 128 2.58 0.18 2.23
C CYS A 128 3.97 -0.44 2.48
N THR A 129 3.99 -1.68 2.96
CA THR A 129 5.24 -2.40 3.28
C THR A 129 6.16 -2.67 2.09
N THR A 130 5.67 -2.57 0.84
CA THR A 130 6.46 -2.87 -0.36
C THR A 130 6.46 -1.79 -1.44
N ILE A 131 5.57 -0.80 -1.31
CA ILE A 131 5.30 0.24 -2.31
C ILE A 131 4.72 1.48 -1.64
N VAL A 132 4.81 2.63 -2.32
CA VAL A 132 4.10 3.87 -1.95
C VAL A 132 3.08 4.22 -3.05
N PRO A 133 1.82 3.76 -2.92
CA PRO A 133 0.71 4.19 -3.75
C PRO A 133 0.43 5.69 -3.66
N LEU A 134 0.06 6.26 -4.80
CA LEU A 134 -0.39 7.64 -4.96
C LEU A 134 -1.84 7.63 -5.44
N TYR A 135 -2.73 8.19 -4.64
CA TYR A 135 -4.16 8.20 -4.86
C TYR A 135 -4.66 9.61 -5.19
N ARG A 136 -5.68 9.69 -6.05
CA ARG A 136 -6.57 10.84 -6.18
C ARG A 136 -7.99 10.35 -5.89
N ALA A 137 -8.79 10.03 -6.91
CA ALA A 137 -10.05 9.30 -6.75
C ALA A 137 -9.77 7.81 -6.53
N HIS A 138 -8.83 7.25 -7.30
CA HIS A 138 -8.28 5.92 -7.17
C HIS A 138 -6.75 5.99 -7.22
N VAL A 139 -6.08 4.83 -7.18
CA VAL A 139 -4.62 4.80 -7.38
C VAL A 139 -4.31 5.19 -8.83
N PHE A 140 -3.53 6.26 -9.02
CA PHE A 140 -3.12 6.70 -10.36
C PHE A 140 -1.64 6.39 -10.61
N ALA A 141 -0.84 6.30 -9.56
CA ALA A 141 0.57 5.92 -9.64
C ALA A 141 1.03 5.17 -8.39
N GLN A 142 2.19 4.51 -8.46
CA GLN A 142 2.85 3.90 -7.31
C GLN A 142 4.37 3.98 -7.44
N ILE A 143 5.06 4.28 -6.34
CA ILE A 143 6.52 4.28 -6.27
C ILE A 143 6.96 2.96 -5.63
N LYS A 144 7.67 2.12 -6.39
CA LYS A 144 8.09 0.79 -5.92
C LYS A 144 9.60 0.62 -6.02
N PRO A 145 10.35 0.42 -4.92
CA PRO A 145 11.74 0.00 -5.00
C PRO A 145 11.83 -1.47 -5.44
N ALA A 146 11.74 -1.69 -6.76
CA ALA A 146 11.56 -2.98 -7.40
C ALA A 146 12.80 -3.89 -7.29
N THR A 147 14.00 -3.30 -7.28
CA THR A 147 15.27 -4.02 -7.10
C THR A 147 16.18 -3.26 -6.13
N ARG A 148 17.44 -3.70 -5.98
CA ARG A 148 18.47 -2.97 -5.19
C ARG A 148 18.94 -1.68 -5.88
N LYS A 149 18.70 -1.53 -7.18
CA LYS A 149 19.24 -0.43 -8.00
C LYS A 149 18.17 0.37 -8.74
N ARG A 150 16.89 0.03 -8.57
CA ARG A 150 15.83 0.56 -9.42
C ARG A 150 14.54 0.78 -8.66
N VAL A 151 13.93 1.93 -8.91
CA VAL A 151 12.55 2.25 -8.58
C VAL A 151 11.71 2.10 -9.84
N ASP A 152 10.58 1.39 -9.74
CA ASP A 152 9.55 1.40 -10.77
C ASP A 152 8.51 2.47 -10.38
N LEU A 153 8.34 3.49 -11.22
CA LEU A 153 7.18 4.38 -11.17
C LEU A 153 6.04 3.70 -11.95
N GLY A 154 5.12 3.04 -11.24
CA GLY A 154 3.94 2.43 -11.85
C GLY A 154 2.88 3.49 -12.15
N LEU A 155 2.18 3.35 -13.28
CA LEU A 155 1.21 4.31 -13.81
C LEU A 155 -0.10 3.64 -14.24
N ALA A 156 -1.21 4.27 -13.91
CA ALA A 156 -2.55 3.93 -14.37
C ALA A 156 -2.84 4.60 -15.72
N LEU A 157 -2.51 3.93 -16.82
CA LEU A 157 -2.65 4.46 -18.19
C LEU A 157 -3.78 3.78 -18.97
N LYS A 158 -4.71 3.12 -18.28
CA LYS A 158 -5.90 2.55 -18.95
C LYS A 158 -6.70 3.70 -19.56
N GLY A 159 -6.93 3.63 -20.88
CA GLY A 159 -7.68 4.66 -21.62
C GLY A 159 -6.81 5.78 -22.19
N VAL A 160 -5.49 5.70 -22.07
CA VAL A 160 -4.58 6.61 -22.78
C VAL A 160 -4.81 6.52 -24.30
N ARG A 161 -4.77 7.68 -24.97
CA ARG A 161 -4.92 7.80 -26.43
C ARG A 161 -3.62 8.17 -27.14
N GLU A 162 -2.66 8.67 -26.39
CA GLU A 162 -1.31 9.01 -26.86
C GLU A 162 -0.47 7.76 -27.09
N GLU A 163 0.50 7.84 -27.99
CA GLU A 163 1.47 6.77 -28.23
C GLU A 163 2.39 6.62 -27.01
N ILE A 164 2.47 5.39 -26.49
CA ILE A 164 3.28 5.08 -25.32
C ILE A 164 4.74 4.87 -25.77
N PRO A 165 5.72 5.66 -25.28
CA PRO A 165 7.10 5.56 -25.70
C PRO A 165 7.74 4.25 -25.18
N PRO A 166 8.83 3.77 -25.82
CA PRO A 166 9.47 2.50 -25.46
C PRO A 166 9.91 2.37 -23.99
N ARG A 167 10.16 3.51 -23.32
CA ARG A 167 10.58 3.54 -21.91
C ARG A 167 9.43 3.22 -20.93
N VAL A 168 8.19 3.46 -21.34
CA VAL A 168 6.98 3.17 -20.54
C VAL A 168 6.56 1.72 -20.83
N LEU A 169 6.95 0.83 -19.93
CA LEU A 169 6.82 -0.62 -20.12
C LEU A 169 5.50 -1.14 -19.56
N ALA A 170 4.82 -2.00 -20.31
CA ALA A 170 3.65 -2.71 -19.81
C ALA A 170 4.01 -3.60 -18.61
N THR A 171 3.16 -3.63 -17.59
CA THR A 171 3.31 -4.51 -16.42
C THR A 171 2.62 -5.86 -16.60
N GLY A 172 1.81 -6.00 -17.67
CA GLY A 172 0.80 -7.05 -17.80
C GLY A 172 -0.43 -6.81 -16.89
N GLY A 173 -0.50 -5.66 -16.22
CA GLY A 173 -1.58 -5.33 -15.29
C GLY A 173 -2.94 -5.21 -15.98
N LEU A 174 -2.98 -4.65 -17.19
CA LEU A 174 -4.22 -4.46 -17.94
C LEU A 174 -4.96 -5.79 -18.19
N GLU A 175 -4.24 -6.84 -18.58
CA GLU A 175 -4.79 -8.18 -18.83
C GLU A 175 -5.31 -8.84 -17.55
N LYS A 176 -4.75 -8.46 -16.39
CA LYS A 176 -5.11 -8.97 -15.06
C LYS A 176 -6.17 -8.14 -14.35
N GLY A 177 -6.67 -7.09 -14.99
CA GLY A 177 -7.60 -6.15 -14.38
C GLY A 177 -6.98 -5.23 -13.32
N ASP A 178 -5.65 -5.15 -13.25
CA ASP A 178 -4.94 -4.21 -12.38
C ASP A 178 -5.05 -2.79 -12.95
N ARG A 179 -5.14 -1.81 -12.05
CA ARG A 179 -5.16 -0.40 -12.39
C ARG A 179 -3.79 0.10 -12.82
N ILE A 180 -2.70 -0.45 -12.26
CA ILE A 180 -1.34 -0.09 -12.64
C ILE A 180 -0.90 -0.90 -13.86
N THR A 181 -1.17 -0.32 -15.03
CA THR A 181 -0.96 -0.97 -16.34
C THR A 181 0.46 -0.89 -16.89
N HIS A 182 1.19 0.16 -16.52
CA HIS A 182 2.50 0.49 -17.06
C HIS A 182 3.47 0.90 -15.95
N ARG A 183 4.76 0.94 -16.28
CA ARG A 183 5.80 1.44 -15.38
C ARG A 183 6.91 2.14 -16.16
N ILE A 184 7.57 3.08 -15.49
CA ILE A 184 8.85 3.64 -15.91
C ILE A 184 9.92 3.13 -14.93
N PRO A 185 10.90 2.32 -15.36
CA PRO A 185 12.06 1.98 -14.55
C PRO A 185 12.98 3.19 -14.41
N ILE A 186 13.43 3.48 -13.18
CA ILE A 186 14.29 4.62 -12.85
C ILE A 186 15.45 4.11 -11.97
N GLU A 187 16.67 4.21 -12.47
CA GLU A 187 17.89 3.80 -11.75
C GLU A 187 18.70 4.98 -11.21
N THR A 188 18.52 6.17 -11.79
CA THR A 188 19.26 7.38 -11.40
C THR A 188 18.33 8.59 -11.28
N LEU A 189 18.78 9.65 -10.60
CA LEU A 189 18.03 10.91 -10.52
C LEU A 189 17.94 11.64 -11.87
N ALA A 190 18.94 11.49 -12.74
CA ALA A 190 18.98 12.14 -14.05
C ALA A 190 17.91 11.60 -15.00
N GLU A 191 17.40 10.40 -14.73
CA GLU A 191 16.28 9.78 -15.46
C GLU A 191 14.92 10.40 -15.10
N ILE A 192 14.81 11.22 -14.04
CA ILE A 192 13.58 11.92 -13.70
C ILE A 192 13.51 13.20 -14.55
N ASP A 193 13.05 13.04 -15.78
CA ASP A 193 12.98 14.06 -16.82
C ASP A 193 11.53 14.48 -17.16
N ASP A 194 11.39 15.29 -18.22
CA ASP A 194 10.08 15.77 -18.69
C ASP A 194 9.17 14.64 -19.17
N GLU A 195 9.72 13.52 -19.66
CA GLU A 195 8.91 12.36 -20.04
C GLU A 195 8.30 11.69 -18.79
N VAL A 196 9.09 11.52 -17.72
CA VAL A 196 8.58 11.03 -16.43
C VAL A 196 7.48 11.95 -15.88
N ARG A 197 7.71 13.26 -15.93
CA ARG A 197 6.74 14.27 -15.47
C ARG A 197 5.45 14.24 -16.30
N HIS A 198 5.56 14.15 -17.62
CA HIS A 198 4.43 14.06 -18.54
C HIS A 198 3.56 12.86 -18.22
N TRP A 199 4.16 11.65 -18.17
CA TRP A 199 3.42 10.42 -17.96
C TRP A 199 2.80 10.30 -16.56
N LEU A 200 3.43 10.89 -15.55
CA LEU A 200 2.85 11.02 -14.22
C LEU A 200 1.61 11.93 -14.24
N ARG A 201 1.67 13.07 -14.95
CA ARG A 201 0.51 13.97 -15.15
C ARG A 201 -0.62 13.29 -15.92
N VAL A 202 -0.30 12.59 -17.01
CA VAL A 202 -1.30 11.84 -17.79
C VAL A 202 -2.05 10.83 -16.91
N ALA A 203 -1.33 10.06 -16.09
CA ALA A 203 -1.96 9.13 -15.16
C ALA A 203 -2.87 9.83 -14.14
N TYR A 204 -2.45 10.99 -13.62
CA TYR A 204 -3.23 11.81 -12.70
C TYR A 204 -4.52 12.34 -13.33
N ASP A 205 -4.45 12.83 -14.56
CA ASP A 205 -5.58 13.41 -15.28
C ASP A 205 -6.60 12.35 -15.70
N LEU A 206 -6.14 11.12 -16.00
CA LEU A 206 -7.01 9.98 -16.32
C LEU A 206 -7.83 9.46 -15.12
N ASP A 207 -7.45 9.80 -13.89
CA ASP A 207 -8.18 9.45 -12.66
C ASP A 207 -9.25 10.48 -12.25
N GLY A 208 -9.58 11.42 -13.16
CA GLY A 208 -10.60 12.45 -12.97
C GLY A 208 -12.04 11.97 -13.03
#